data_AF-A0A7J7FLY2-F1
#
_entry.id   AF-A0A7J7FLY2-F1
#
_cell.length_a   1.000
_cell.length_b   1.000
_cell.length_c   1.000
_cell.angle_alpha   90.00
_cell.angle_beta   90.00
_cell.angle_gamma   90.00
#
_symmetry.space_group_name_H-M   'P 1'
#
loop_
_entity.id
_entity.type
_entity.pdbx_description
1 polymer ?
#
loop_
_entity_poly.entity_id
_entity_poly.type
_entity_poly.pdbx_seq_one_letter_code
_entity_poly.pdbx_strand_id
1 'polypeptide(L)'
;IPKSKSREATKVAIDVDFRHVNSAFLCQNGEKTGKALREKMEDGTVKREDILIYTMKPAEELVPKDANGETILHTVEFCDIWEIKAGLTKTIELSNFNHKQLEMILNKPELKYRPICNQ
;
A
#
# COMPACT_ATOMS: atom_id res chain seq x y z
N ILE A 1 11.60 1.02 -15.08
CA ILE A 1 11.94 2.46 -15.07
C ILE A 1 13.16 2.65 -14.17
N PRO A 2 14.28 3.21 -14.65
CA PRO A 2 15.41 3.55 -13.78
C PRO A 2 14.91 4.38 -12.59
N LYS A 3 15.38 4.12 -11.36
CA LYS A 3 14.92 4.85 -10.16
C LYS A 3 15.05 6.36 -10.30
N SER A 4 15.94 6.86 -11.16
CA SER A 4 16.10 8.29 -11.47
C SER A 4 14.91 8.89 -12.23
N LYS A 5 14.15 8.09 -13.00
CA LYS A 5 13.04 8.54 -13.86
C LYS A 5 11.65 8.41 -13.23
N SER A 6 11.56 7.90 -12.00
CA SER A 6 10.25 7.70 -11.33
C SER A 6 9.51 9.02 -11.10
N ARG A 7 10.22 10.13 -10.83
CA ARG A 7 9.60 11.45 -10.63
C ARG A 7 8.94 11.96 -11.90
N GLU A 8 9.70 12.00 -13.00
CA GLU A 8 9.20 12.46 -14.30
C GLU A 8 8.08 11.56 -14.81
N ALA A 9 8.20 10.23 -14.65
CA ALA A 9 7.15 9.30 -15.03
C ALA A 9 5.85 9.55 -14.26
N THR A 10 5.93 9.80 -12.94
CA THR A 10 4.76 10.15 -12.13
C THR A 10 4.13 11.46 -12.60
N LYS A 11 4.93 12.49 -12.89
CA LYS A 11 4.39 13.76 -13.43
C LYS A 11 3.65 13.57 -14.75
N VAL A 12 4.26 12.87 -15.69
CA VAL A 12 3.64 12.58 -17.00
C VAL A 12 2.35 11.80 -16.82
N ALA A 13 2.33 10.80 -15.91
CA ALA A 13 1.12 10.05 -15.61
C ALA A 13 -0.01 10.97 -15.08
N ILE A 14 0.30 11.87 -14.16
CA ILE A 14 -0.67 12.86 -13.66
C ILE A 14 -1.15 13.80 -14.79
N ASP A 15 -0.25 14.23 -15.67
CA ASP A 15 -0.56 15.12 -16.80
C ASP A 15 -1.48 14.47 -17.84
N VAL A 16 -1.45 13.14 -17.96
CA VAL A 16 -2.36 12.35 -18.81
C VAL A 16 -3.52 11.72 -18.02
N ASP A 17 -3.90 12.36 -16.90
CA ASP A 17 -5.09 12.07 -16.09
C ASP A 17 -5.08 10.76 -15.29
N PHE A 18 -3.91 10.16 -15.05
CA PHE A 18 -3.83 9.09 -14.04
C PHE A 18 -4.05 9.69 -12.64
N ARG A 19 -4.90 9.02 -11.86
CA ARG A 19 -5.27 9.43 -10.49
C ARG A 19 -4.99 8.36 -9.44
N HIS A 20 -4.68 7.14 -9.86
CA HIS A 20 -4.25 6.05 -8.98
C HIS A 20 -2.74 5.87 -9.07
N VAL A 21 -2.06 5.99 -7.94
CA VAL A 21 -0.62 5.82 -7.83
C VAL A 21 -0.34 4.63 -6.92
N ASN A 22 0.13 3.53 -7.51
CA ASN A 22 0.59 2.37 -6.75
C ASN A 22 2.10 2.44 -6.54
N SER A 23 2.55 2.36 -5.30
CA SER A 23 3.96 2.45 -4.92
C SER A 23 4.33 1.37 -3.90
N ALA A 24 5.26 0.48 -4.23
CA ALA A 24 5.81 -0.46 -3.24
C ALA A 24 7.03 0.15 -2.53
N PHE A 25 7.17 -0.11 -1.23
CA PHE A 25 8.32 0.32 -0.43
C PHE A 25 9.65 -0.20 -1.00
N LEU A 26 9.65 -1.44 -1.50
CA LEU A 26 10.79 -2.09 -2.16
C LEU A 26 11.29 -1.33 -3.40
N CYS A 27 10.42 -0.53 -4.04
CA CYS A 27 10.81 0.24 -5.21
C CYS A 27 11.77 1.40 -4.86
N GLN A 28 11.91 1.76 -3.57
CA GLN A 28 12.75 2.87 -3.07
C GLN A 28 12.58 4.17 -3.89
N ASN A 29 11.39 4.37 -4.44
CA ASN A 29 11.03 5.53 -5.26
C ASN A 29 9.97 6.39 -4.60
N GLY A 30 9.51 6.01 -3.39
CA GLY A 30 8.45 6.70 -2.65
C GLY A 30 8.71 8.18 -2.45
N GLU A 31 9.96 8.58 -2.15
CA GLU A 31 10.34 9.99 -2.03
C GLU A 31 10.17 10.75 -3.36
N LYS A 32 10.60 10.16 -4.48
CA LYS A 32 10.51 10.77 -5.81
C LYS A 32 9.06 10.87 -6.28
N THR A 33 8.26 9.83 -6.03
CA THR A 33 6.83 9.82 -6.31
C THR A 33 6.10 10.86 -5.46
N GLY A 34 6.42 10.93 -4.17
CA GLY A 34 5.85 11.92 -3.25
C GLY A 34 6.18 13.36 -3.64
N LYS A 35 7.42 13.62 -4.08
CA LYS A 35 7.84 14.93 -4.59
C LYS A 35 7.08 15.32 -5.86
N ALA A 36 6.94 14.40 -6.82
CA ALA A 36 6.16 14.64 -8.04
C ALA A 36 4.70 14.99 -7.75
N LEU A 37 4.07 14.25 -6.83
CA LEU A 37 2.69 14.50 -6.42
C LEU A 37 2.54 15.85 -5.73
N ARG A 38 3.47 16.22 -4.84
CA ARG A 38 3.44 17.53 -4.18
C ARG A 38 3.56 18.67 -5.19
N GLU A 39 4.50 18.58 -6.12
CA GLU A 39 4.67 19.60 -7.17
C GLU A 39 3.40 19.73 -8.02
N LYS A 40 2.70 18.63 -8.32
CA LYS A 40 1.42 18.64 -9.06
C LYS A 40 0.22 19.13 -8.24
N MET A 41 0.32 19.12 -6.92
CA MET A 41 -0.65 19.75 -6.04
C MET A 41 -0.38 21.26 -5.89
N GLU A 42 0.90 21.65 -5.84
CA GLU A 42 1.33 23.05 -5.74
C GLU A 42 1.07 23.82 -7.04
N ASP A 43 1.24 23.21 -8.21
CA ASP A 43 0.93 23.82 -9.51
C ASP A 43 -0.57 23.81 -9.86
N GLY A 44 -1.40 23.18 -9.02
CA GLY A 44 -2.85 23.11 -9.17
C GLY A 44 -3.36 22.09 -10.19
N THR A 45 -2.49 21.25 -10.78
CA THR A 45 -2.90 20.21 -11.74
C THR A 45 -3.88 19.21 -11.11
N VAL A 46 -3.66 18.85 -9.84
CA VAL A 46 -4.53 17.94 -9.08
C VAL A 46 -4.66 18.40 -7.62
N LYS A 47 -5.77 18.07 -6.97
CA LYS A 47 -5.92 18.23 -5.52
C LYS A 47 -5.59 16.92 -4.79
N ARG A 48 -5.46 16.98 -3.47
CA ARG A 48 -5.18 15.78 -2.68
C ARG A 48 -6.31 14.76 -2.80
N GLU A 49 -7.55 15.21 -2.81
CA GLU A 49 -8.75 14.38 -2.96
C GLU A 49 -8.83 13.67 -4.33
N ASP A 50 -8.16 14.21 -5.35
CA ASP A 50 -8.16 13.64 -6.70
C ASP A 50 -7.19 12.45 -6.83
N ILE A 51 -6.33 12.20 -5.84
CA ILE A 51 -5.27 11.17 -5.91
C ILE A 51 -5.51 10.05 -4.92
N LEU A 52 -5.61 8.82 -5.43
CA LEU A 52 -5.56 7.60 -4.63
C LEU A 52 -4.15 7.03 -4.64
N ILE A 53 -3.53 6.97 -3.45
CA ILE A 53 -2.17 6.46 -3.27
C ILE A 53 -2.26 5.11 -2.59
N TYR A 54 -1.79 4.08 -3.28
CA TYR A 54 -1.63 2.73 -2.76
C TYR A 54 -0.17 2.53 -2.39
N THR A 55 0.09 2.08 -1.17
CA THR A 55 1.44 1.74 -0.73
C THR A 55 1.55 0.32 -0.22
N MET A 56 2.47 -0.45 -0.81
CA MET A 56 2.75 -1.82 -0.37
C MET A 56 4.01 -1.82 0.49
N LYS A 57 3.86 -2.07 1.80
CA LYS A 57 4.99 -2.35 2.69
C LYS A 57 5.38 -3.83 2.58
N PRO A 58 6.69 -4.18 2.58
CA PRO A 58 7.12 -5.57 2.50
C PRO A 58 6.69 -6.30 3.77
N ALA A 59 6.31 -7.58 3.66
CA ALA A 59 5.94 -8.38 4.81
C ALA A 59 7.10 -8.49 5.82
N GLU A 60 8.35 -8.54 5.34
CA GLU A 60 9.58 -8.72 6.13
C GLU A 60 9.84 -7.62 7.17
N GLU A 61 9.46 -6.37 6.89
CA GLU A 61 9.63 -5.24 7.79
C GLU A 61 8.53 -5.18 8.88
N LEU A 62 7.52 -6.03 8.75
CA LEU A 62 6.32 -6.05 9.58
C LEU A 62 6.03 -7.44 10.14
N VAL A 63 6.96 -8.41 10.03
CA VAL A 63 6.75 -9.70 10.68
C VAL A 63 6.89 -9.48 12.18
N PRO A 64 5.83 -9.70 12.97
CA PRO A 64 5.91 -9.60 14.41
C PRO A 64 7.03 -10.50 14.89
N LYS A 65 7.92 -9.92 15.69
CA LYS A 65 8.95 -10.67 16.39
C LYS A 65 8.43 -10.94 17.79
N ASP A 66 8.63 -12.16 18.28
CA ASP A 66 8.34 -12.47 19.66
C ASP A 66 9.28 -11.70 20.62
N ALA A 67 9.09 -11.87 21.92
CA ALA A 67 9.96 -11.26 22.93
C ALA A 67 11.44 -11.66 22.80
N ASN A 68 11.74 -12.71 22.04
CA ASN A 68 13.08 -13.23 21.77
C ASN A 68 13.66 -12.73 20.44
N GLY A 69 12.90 -11.93 19.67
CA GLY A 69 13.31 -11.44 18.36
C GLY A 69 13.10 -12.43 17.21
N GLU A 70 12.47 -13.58 17.48
CA GLU A 70 12.16 -14.61 16.49
C GLU A 70 10.93 -14.24 15.67
N THR A 71 11.00 -14.52 14.38
CA THR A 71 9.95 -14.19 13.41
C THR A 71 8.74 -15.09 13.62
N ILE A 72 7.61 -14.50 14.02
CA ILE A 72 6.35 -15.23 14.20
C ILE A 72 5.66 -15.36 12.83
N LEU A 73 5.56 -16.58 12.31
CA LEU A 73 5.00 -16.92 10.98
C LEU A 73 3.72 -17.75 11.10
N HIS A 74 2.84 -17.44 12.06
CA HIS A 74 1.60 -18.19 12.25
C HIS A 74 0.38 -17.53 11.60
N THR A 75 -0.50 -18.39 11.07
CA THR A 75 -1.71 -18.06 10.29
C THR A 75 -2.68 -17.13 11.02
N VAL A 76 -2.69 -17.13 12.35
CA VAL A 76 -3.61 -16.34 13.19
C VAL A 76 -3.29 -14.84 13.13
N GLU A 77 -2.03 -14.46 12.89
CA GLU A 77 -1.59 -13.06 12.97
C GLU A 77 -1.80 -12.22 11.70
N PHE A 78 -2.12 -12.85 10.55
CA PHE A 78 -2.53 -12.10 9.34
C PHE A 78 -3.78 -11.26 9.59
N CYS A 79 -4.71 -11.80 10.38
CA CYS A 79 -5.91 -11.13 10.83
C CYS A 79 -5.63 -9.95 11.77
N ASP A 80 -4.52 -9.98 12.51
CA ASP A 80 -4.16 -8.92 13.45
C ASP A 80 -3.36 -7.81 12.75
N ILE A 81 -2.48 -8.18 11.81
CA ILE A 81 -1.84 -7.25 10.87
C ILE A 81 -2.90 -6.52 10.03
N TRP A 82 -3.98 -7.22 9.65
CA TRP A 82 -5.11 -6.63 8.93
C TRP A 82 -5.76 -5.50 9.72
N GLU A 83 -6.11 -5.71 10.99
CA GLU A 83 -6.75 -4.71 11.85
C GLU A 83 -5.85 -3.48 12.07
N ILE A 84 -4.54 -3.70 12.30
CA ILE A 84 -3.58 -2.59 12.46
C ILE A 84 -3.53 -1.75 11.18
N LYS A 85 -3.47 -2.38 10.01
CA LYS A 85 -3.43 -1.66 8.74
C LYS A 85 -4.75 -0.94 8.46
N ALA A 86 -5.87 -1.55 8.79
CA ALA A 86 -7.19 -0.97 8.55
C ALA A 86 -7.41 0.35 9.31
N GLY A 87 -6.82 0.48 10.50
CA GLY A 87 -6.86 1.73 11.27
C GLY A 87 -6.02 2.88 10.69
N LEU A 88 -5.11 2.62 9.75
CA LEU A 88 -4.11 3.60 9.27
C LEU A 88 -4.35 4.11 7.85
N THR A 89 -5.28 3.50 7.10
CA THR A 89 -5.56 3.85 5.70
C THR A 89 -7.05 3.89 5.42
N LYS A 90 -7.46 4.71 4.44
CA LYS A 90 -8.86 4.80 4.01
C LYS A 90 -9.32 3.52 3.29
N THR A 91 -8.39 2.81 2.64
CA THR A 91 -8.65 1.60 1.85
C THR A 91 -7.49 0.62 2.01
N ILE A 92 -7.79 -0.67 2.02
CA ILE A 92 -6.78 -1.73 2.08
C ILE A 92 -6.91 -2.62 0.85
N GLU A 93 -5.78 -2.84 0.20
CA GLU A 93 -5.63 -3.74 -0.93
C GLU A 93 -4.65 -4.85 -0.55
N LEU A 94 -4.92 -6.05 -1.05
CA LEU A 94 -4.03 -7.19 -0.93
C LEU A 94 -3.24 -7.34 -2.23
N SER A 95 -2.09 -7.99 -2.18
CA SER A 95 -1.38 -8.40 -3.38
C SER A 95 -0.73 -9.76 -3.17
N ASN A 96 -0.83 -10.63 -4.19
CA ASN A 96 -0.31 -12.00 -4.20
C ASN A 96 -0.92 -12.92 -3.12
N PHE A 97 -2.14 -12.66 -2.64
CA PHE A 97 -2.83 -13.58 -1.72
C PHE A 97 -3.49 -14.72 -2.48
N ASN A 98 -3.29 -15.96 -2.04
CA ASN A 98 -4.01 -17.11 -2.58
C ASN A 98 -5.42 -17.24 -1.98
N HIS A 99 -6.25 -18.11 -2.55
CA HIS A 99 -7.65 -18.25 -2.13
C HIS A 99 -7.82 -18.58 -0.64
N LYS A 100 -6.91 -19.38 -0.04
CA LYS A 100 -6.99 -19.76 1.39
C LYS A 100 -6.70 -18.57 2.30
N GLN A 101 -5.73 -17.72 1.93
CA GLN A 101 -5.39 -16.52 2.68
C GLN A 101 -6.51 -15.48 2.60
N LEU A 102 -7.17 -15.36 1.44
CA LEU A 102 -8.35 -14.49 1.27
C LEU A 102 -9.53 -14.99 2.10
N GLU A 103 -9.86 -16.27 2.03
CA GLU A 103 -10.92 -16.89 2.83
C GLU A 103 -10.71 -16.63 4.32
N MET A 104 -9.48 -16.69 4.80
CA MET A 104 -9.17 -16.44 6.20
C MET A 104 -9.47 -15.00 6.64
N ILE A 105 -9.08 -14.01 5.84
CA ILE A 105 -9.38 -12.59 6.12
C ILE A 105 -10.89 -12.36 6.04
N LEU A 106 -11.54 -12.86 5.00
CA LEU A 106 -12.96 -12.65 4.74
C LEU A 106 -13.86 -13.35 5.77
N ASN A 107 -13.40 -14.44 6.38
CA ASN A 107 -14.13 -15.18 7.42
C ASN A 107 -13.76 -14.76 8.85
N LYS A 108 -12.92 -13.73 9.05
CA LYS A 108 -12.58 -13.24 10.40
C LYS A 108 -13.85 -12.73 11.12
N PRO A 109 -14.12 -13.19 12.36
CA PRO A 109 -15.20 -12.63 13.17
C PRO A 109 -14.99 -11.12 13.38
N GLU A 110 -16.06 -10.34 13.25
CA GLU A 110 -16.05 -8.88 13.43
C GLU A 110 -15.16 -8.10 12.45
N LEU A 111 -14.91 -8.63 11.25
CA LEU A 111 -14.14 -7.93 10.21
C LEU A 111 -14.71 -6.53 9.92
N LYS A 112 -13.96 -5.48 10.32
CA LYS A 112 -14.40 -4.09 10.18
C LYS A 112 -14.26 -3.54 8.76
N TYR A 113 -13.24 -4.00 8.04
CA TYR A 113 -12.92 -3.51 6.70
C TYR A 113 -12.63 -4.70 5.80
N ARG A 114 -13.19 -4.71 4.59
CA ARG A 114 -12.95 -5.76 3.58
C ARG A 114 -11.87 -5.30 2.60
N PRO A 115 -11.02 -6.22 2.09
CA PRO A 115 -10.11 -5.90 1.00
C PRO A 115 -10.88 -5.52 -0.26
N ILE A 116 -10.47 -4.43 -0.90
CA ILE A 116 -11.13 -3.94 -2.12
C ILE A 116 -10.64 -4.71 -3.35
N CYS A 117 -9.37 -5.10 -3.37
CA CYS A 117 -8.80 -5.91 -4.44
C CYS A 117 -7.64 -6.80 -3.93
N ASN A 118 -7.24 -7.74 -4.78
CA ASN A 118 -6.05 -8.58 -4.62
C ASN A 118 -5.23 -8.51 -5.92
N GLN A 119 -4.16 -7.72 -5.93
CA GLN A 119 -3.27 -7.49 -7.09
C GLN A 119 -2.27 -8.61 -7.33
#